data_AF-A0A143WPA1-F1
#
_entry.id   AF-A0A143WPA1-F1
#
_cell.length_a   1.000
_cell.length_b   1.000
_cell.length_c   1.000
_cell.angle_alpha   90.00
_cell.angle_beta   90.00
_cell.angle_gamma   90.00
#
_symmetry.space_group_name_H-M   'P 1'
#
loop_
_entity.id
_entity.type
_entity.pdbx_description
1 polymer ?
#
loop_
_entity_poly.entity_id
_entity_poly.type
_entity_poly.pdbx_seq_one_letter_code
_entity_poly.pdbx_strand_id
1 'polypeptide(L)'
;MPLRHSGVVPELAAQSHLHQANSRLSTAVCCSVLVQAAITSAACTVSPALGAAVEVSLSLALSSLVNRRCSAVDHTAAHVAAIGWAMAALVASGYPTRVIGGIGAQCFFATLLPQLDDAMGECIDNAARAIKPNLAMHCSLAYIAEAA
;
A
#
# COMPACT_ATOMS: atom_id res chain seq x y z
N MET A 1 20.71 -18.54 -5.49
CA MET A 1 19.71 -18.92 -6.50
C MET A 1 19.06 -17.62 -6.98
N PRO A 2 19.21 -17.19 -8.24
CA PRO A 2 18.67 -15.91 -8.66
C PRO A 2 17.14 -16.02 -8.73
N LEU A 3 16.43 -15.08 -8.12
CA LEU A 3 14.97 -15.01 -8.12
C LEU A 3 14.49 -14.75 -9.55
N ARG A 4 13.84 -15.77 -10.15
CA ARG A 4 13.35 -15.84 -11.54
C ARG A 4 11.95 -15.23 -11.73
N HIS A 5 11.56 -14.24 -10.93
CA HIS A 5 10.24 -13.62 -11.07
C HIS A 5 10.39 -12.16 -11.50
N SER A 6 9.80 -11.84 -12.66
CA SER A 6 9.64 -10.48 -13.15
C SER A 6 8.45 -9.86 -12.39
N GLY A 7 8.71 -8.83 -11.59
CA GLY A 7 7.67 -8.15 -10.81
C GLY A 7 7.32 -8.80 -9.46
N VAL A 8 6.29 -8.25 -8.83
CA VAL A 8 5.77 -8.74 -7.53
C VAL A 8 5.04 -10.06 -7.74
N VAL A 9 5.54 -11.13 -7.14
CA VAL A 9 4.83 -12.42 -7.11
C VAL A 9 3.73 -12.36 -6.03
N PRO A 10 2.44 -12.45 -6.40
CA PRO A 10 1.34 -12.29 -5.46
C PRO A 10 1.42 -13.25 -4.27
N GLU A 11 1.81 -14.50 -4.51
CA GLU A 11 1.90 -15.55 -3.51
C GLU A 11 3.02 -15.26 -2.50
N LEU A 12 4.20 -14.84 -2.97
CA LEU A 12 5.32 -14.48 -2.10
C LEU A 12 5.01 -13.22 -1.29
N ALA A 13 4.32 -12.24 -1.89
CA ALA A 13 3.85 -11.06 -1.18
C ALA A 13 2.87 -11.44 -0.06
N ALA A 14 1.87 -12.28 -0.36
CA ALA A 14 0.88 -12.74 0.62
C ALA A 14 1.52 -13.56 1.75
N GLN A 15 2.47 -14.45 1.44
CA GLN A 15 3.24 -15.19 2.45
C GLN A 15 4.02 -14.25 3.36
N SER A 16 4.67 -13.23 2.80
CA SER A 16 5.35 -12.20 3.58
C SER A 16 4.39 -11.45 4.52
N HIS A 17 3.18 -11.13 4.05
CA HIS A 17 2.13 -10.56 4.90
C HIS A 17 1.77 -11.48 6.07
N LEU A 18 1.54 -12.77 5.82
CA LEU A 18 1.23 -13.75 6.88
C LEU A 18 2.35 -13.87 7.92
N HIS A 19 3.61 -13.93 7.48
CA HIS A 19 4.76 -14.04 8.38
C HIS A 19 4.96 -12.81 9.26
N GLN A 20 4.68 -11.61 8.73
CA GLN A 20 4.96 -10.35 9.44
C GLN A 20 3.76 -9.82 10.21
N ALA A 21 2.53 -10.16 9.79
CA ALA A 21 1.28 -9.64 10.34
C ALA A 21 1.18 -9.74 11.87
N ASN A 22 1.36 -10.94 12.42
CA ASN A 22 1.21 -11.18 13.86
C ASN A 22 2.24 -10.43 14.69
N SER A 23 3.50 -10.39 14.23
CA SER A 23 4.55 -9.64 14.91
C SER A 23 4.24 -8.15 14.91
N ARG A 24 3.86 -7.58 13.75
CA ARG A 24 3.52 -6.16 13.64
C ARG A 24 2.29 -5.78 14.47
N LEU A 25 1.25 -6.61 14.50
CA LEU A 25 0.07 -6.39 15.35
C LEU A 25 0.43 -6.42 16.83
N SER A 26 1.22 -7.41 17.27
CA SER A 26 1.67 -7.50 18.65
C SER A 26 2.47 -6.27 19.07
N THR A 27 3.40 -5.82 18.22
CA THR A 27 4.15 -4.58 18.46
C THR A 27 3.23 -3.36 18.50
N ALA A 28 2.28 -3.23 17.58
CA ALA A 28 1.35 -2.10 17.55
C ALA A 28 0.49 -2.02 18.81
N VAL A 29 -0.03 -3.17 19.30
CA VAL A 29 -0.79 -3.24 20.55
C VAL A 29 0.10 -2.91 21.75
N CYS A 30 1.28 -3.52 21.83
CA CYS A 30 2.22 -3.33 22.94
C CYS A 30 2.76 -1.89 23.04
N CYS A 31 3.04 -1.26 21.90
CA CYS A 31 3.52 0.12 21.85
C CYS A 31 2.39 1.16 21.98
N SER A 32 1.12 0.78 21.79
CA SER A 32 0.01 1.69 22.06
C SER A 32 -0.32 1.70 23.55
N VAL A 33 -0.50 2.88 24.13
CA VAL A 33 -0.98 3.05 25.52
C VAL A 33 -2.45 2.58 25.69
N LEU A 34 -3.07 2.11 24.61
CA LEU A 34 -4.47 1.69 24.59
C LEU A 34 -4.59 0.22 25.02
N VAL A 35 -5.43 -0.02 26.03
CA VAL A 35 -5.85 -1.37 26.40
C VAL A 35 -6.56 -1.99 25.18
N GLN A 36 -6.25 -3.24 24.84
CA GLN A 36 -6.88 -3.94 23.72
C GLN A 36 -8.42 -3.92 23.75
N ALA A 37 -9.01 -3.83 24.96
CA ALA A 37 -10.43 -3.63 25.18
C ALA A 37 -11.00 -2.30 24.64
N ALA A 38 -10.17 -1.27 24.44
CA ALA A 38 -10.57 0.05 23.94
C ALA A 38 -10.70 0.12 22.41
N ILE A 39 -10.18 -0.86 21.66
CA ILE A 39 -10.23 -0.87 20.17
C ILE A 39 -11.64 -1.24 19.73
N THR A 40 -12.55 -0.28 19.47
CA THR A 40 -13.98 -0.51 19.17
C THR A 40 -14.28 -0.92 17.72
N SER A 41 -13.32 -0.74 16.81
CA SER A 41 -13.44 -1.09 15.39
C SER A 41 -12.07 -1.31 14.75
N ALA A 42 -12.02 -2.06 13.65
CA ALA A 42 -10.86 -2.10 12.76
C ALA A 42 -11.25 -1.65 11.35
N ALA A 43 -10.24 -1.25 10.58
CA ALA A 43 -10.37 -0.90 9.18
C ALA A 43 -9.27 -1.63 8.40
N CYS A 44 -9.61 -2.17 7.22
CA CYS A 44 -8.66 -2.86 6.35
C CYS A 44 -8.80 -2.38 4.91
N THR A 45 -7.67 -2.31 4.21
CA THR A 45 -7.64 -1.93 2.80
C THR A 45 -8.14 -3.07 1.93
N VAL A 46 -9.16 -2.82 1.11
CA VAL A 46 -9.72 -3.86 0.20
C VAL A 46 -9.40 -3.62 -1.27
N SER A 47 -9.02 -2.41 -1.64
CA SER A 47 -8.75 -2.00 -3.03
C SER A 47 -7.92 -0.72 -3.08
N PRO A 48 -7.21 -0.44 -4.18
CA PRO A 48 -6.61 -1.41 -5.11
C PRO A 48 -5.40 -2.11 -4.46
N ALA A 49 -5.29 -3.43 -4.62
CA ALA A 49 -4.17 -4.22 -4.10
C ALA A 49 -4.14 -5.63 -4.74
N LEU A 50 -3.05 -6.37 -4.53
CA LEU A 50 -2.94 -7.77 -4.95
C LEU A 50 -3.95 -8.65 -4.17
N GLY A 51 -4.81 -9.38 -4.87
CA GLY A 51 -5.94 -10.11 -4.28
C GLY A 51 -5.56 -10.99 -3.08
N ALA A 52 -4.50 -11.78 -3.18
CA ALA A 52 -4.03 -12.63 -2.09
C ALA A 52 -3.54 -11.85 -0.86
N ALA A 53 -2.95 -10.66 -1.03
CA ALA A 53 -2.55 -9.80 0.07
C ALA A 53 -3.77 -9.13 0.75
N VAL A 54 -4.79 -8.79 -0.03
CA VAL A 54 -6.07 -8.26 0.48
C VAL A 54 -6.75 -9.29 1.37
N GLU A 55 -6.88 -10.54 0.92
CA GLU A 55 -7.51 -11.61 1.69
C GLU A 55 -6.83 -11.86 3.03
N VAL A 56 -5.49 -11.83 3.07
CA VAL A 56 -4.71 -11.93 4.31
C VAL A 56 -5.02 -10.76 5.25
N SER A 57 -5.02 -9.53 4.73
CA SER A 57 -5.28 -8.33 5.53
C SER A 57 -6.71 -8.29 6.10
N LEU A 58 -7.70 -8.70 5.32
CA LEU A 58 -9.10 -8.77 5.71
C LEU A 58 -9.31 -9.86 6.76
N SER A 59 -8.74 -11.05 6.55
CA SER A 59 -8.83 -12.17 7.50
C SER A 59 -8.20 -11.81 8.85
N LEU A 60 -7.08 -11.10 8.83
CA LEU A 60 -6.41 -10.62 10.03
C LEU A 60 -7.23 -9.56 10.78
N ALA A 61 -7.80 -8.59 10.05
CA ALA A 61 -8.66 -7.58 10.64
C ALA A 61 -9.90 -8.20 11.29
N LEU A 62 -10.56 -9.14 10.61
CA LEU A 62 -11.73 -9.87 11.12
C LEU A 62 -11.38 -10.74 12.34
N SER A 63 -10.25 -11.44 12.32
CA SER A 63 -9.79 -12.29 13.43
C SER A 63 -9.42 -11.49 14.68
N SER A 64 -8.91 -10.27 14.50
CA SER A 64 -8.55 -9.38 15.62
C SER A 64 -9.75 -8.74 16.35
N LEU A 65 -10.95 -8.86 15.78
CA LEU A 65 -12.18 -8.22 16.27
C LEU A 65 -13.17 -9.27 16.81
N VAL A 66 -13.05 -9.64 18.09
CA VAL A 66 -14.14 -10.35 18.77
C VAL A 66 -15.30 -9.38 18.96
N ASN A 67 -16.36 -9.54 18.17
CA ASN A 67 -17.64 -8.83 18.29
C ASN A 67 -17.61 -7.31 17.96
N ARG A 68 -16.73 -6.88 17.04
CA ARG A 68 -16.53 -5.44 16.72
C ARG A 68 -16.60 -5.15 15.22
N ARG A 69 -16.86 -3.89 14.86
CA ARG A 69 -17.08 -3.47 13.47
C ARG A 69 -15.77 -3.49 12.68
N CYS A 70 -15.80 -4.08 11.48
CA CYS A 70 -14.72 -4.00 10.50
C CYS A 70 -15.18 -3.14 9.31
N SER A 71 -14.40 -2.13 8.94
CA SER A 71 -14.68 -1.27 7.77
C SER A 71 -13.71 -1.56 6.63
N ALA A 72 -14.25 -1.70 5.42
CA ALA A 72 -13.45 -1.77 4.20
C ALA A 72 -13.04 -0.35 3.78
N VAL A 73 -11.75 -0.16 3.49
CA VAL A 73 -11.17 1.14 3.13
C VAL A 73 -10.53 1.06 1.75
N ASP A 74 -10.78 2.07 0.93
CA ASP A 74 -10.03 2.25 -0.32
C ASP A 74 -8.65 2.84 -0.02
N HIS A 75 -7.61 2.16 -0.49
CA HIS A 75 -6.21 2.50 -0.29
C HIS A 75 -5.85 3.87 -0.89
N THR A 76 -6.41 4.23 -2.05
CA THR A 76 -6.15 5.56 -2.63
C THR A 76 -6.87 6.66 -1.87
N ALA A 77 -8.10 6.40 -1.42
CA ALA A 77 -8.83 7.33 -0.56
C ALA A 77 -8.12 7.52 0.80
N ALA A 78 -7.51 6.47 1.36
CA ALA A 78 -6.72 6.56 2.59
C ALA A 78 -5.49 7.46 2.41
N HIS A 79 -4.78 7.33 1.29
CA HIS A 79 -3.66 8.23 0.95
C HIS A 79 -4.11 9.68 0.82
N VAL A 80 -5.23 9.93 0.15
CA VAL A 80 -5.80 11.28 0.00
C VAL A 80 -6.24 11.85 1.35
N ALA A 81 -6.91 11.06 2.18
CA ALA A 81 -7.38 11.49 3.49
C ALA A 81 -6.24 11.90 4.43
N ALA A 82 -5.06 11.26 4.30
CA ALA A 82 -3.87 11.62 5.08
C ALA A 82 -3.32 13.02 4.76
N ILE A 83 -3.57 13.54 3.54
CA ILE A 83 -3.14 14.88 3.11
C ILE A 83 -4.08 15.97 3.65
N GLY A 84 -5.32 15.62 3.98
CA GLY A 84 -6.33 16.57 4.45
C GLY A 84 -7.02 17.31 3.30
N TRP A 85 -6.88 18.63 3.23
CA TRP A 85 -7.56 19.47 2.23
C TRP A 85 -6.60 19.89 1.10
N ALA A 86 -6.92 19.55 -0.14
CA ALA A 86 -6.14 19.88 -1.33
C ALA A 86 -7.05 20.03 -2.56
N MET A 87 -6.69 20.78 -3.59
CA MET A 87 -7.51 20.81 -4.82
C MET A 87 -7.36 19.54 -5.66
N ALA A 88 -6.15 18.98 -5.66
CA ALA A 88 -5.82 17.71 -6.31
C ALA A 88 -4.61 17.06 -5.63
N ALA A 89 -4.45 15.74 -5.81
CA ALA A 89 -3.29 14.97 -5.35
C ALA A 89 -2.83 13.99 -6.43
N LEU A 90 -1.50 13.88 -6.58
CA LEU A 90 -0.86 12.82 -7.34
C LEU A 90 -0.55 11.66 -6.40
N VAL A 91 -1.16 10.51 -6.64
CA VAL A 91 -0.77 9.26 -5.98
C VAL A 91 0.26 8.59 -6.87
N ALA A 92 1.51 8.52 -6.42
CA ALA A 92 2.60 7.85 -7.12
C ALA A 92 3.21 6.77 -6.22
N SER A 93 2.86 5.51 -6.49
CA SER A 93 3.29 4.34 -5.73
C SER A 93 3.82 3.26 -6.67
N GLY A 94 4.30 2.16 -6.11
CA GLY A 94 4.72 0.96 -6.87
C GLY A 94 3.57 0.17 -7.50
N TYR A 95 2.30 0.52 -7.22
CA TYR A 95 1.14 -0.20 -7.76
C TYR A 95 0.06 0.73 -8.37
N PRO A 96 -0.41 1.78 -7.68
CA PRO A 96 -1.23 2.80 -8.33
C PRO A 96 -0.44 4.08 -8.69
N THR A 97 -0.68 4.58 -9.89
CA THR A 97 -0.40 5.96 -10.31
C THR A 97 -1.62 6.65 -10.87
N ARG A 98 -2.07 7.73 -10.22
CA ARG A 98 -3.24 8.49 -10.69
C ARG A 98 -3.26 9.90 -10.14
N VAL A 99 -3.94 10.79 -10.86
CA VAL A 99 -4.27 12.13 -10.38
C VAL A 99 -5.71 12.14 -9.88
N ILE A 100 -5.89 12.57 -8.64
CA ILE A 100 -7.18 12.67 -7.96
C ILE A 100 -7.51 14.15 -7.75
N GLY A 101 -8.72 14.57 -8.11
CA GLY A 101 -9.23 15.93 -7.90
C GLY A 101 -10.44 15.98 -6.98
N GLY A 102 -10.80 17.18 -6.53
CA GLY A 102 -11.99 17.41 -5.71
C GLY A 102 -11.81 17.07 -4.22
N ILE A 103 -10.57 17.07 -3.74
CA ILE A 103 -10.26 16.69 -2.36
C ILE A 103 -10.80 17.77 -1.42
N GLY A 104 -11.69 17.38 -0.50
CA GLY A 104 -12.29 18.31 0.45
C GLY A 104 -13.50 19.10 -0.04
N ALA A 105 -14.01 18.83 -1.25
CA ALA A 105 -15.36 19.24 -1.66
C ALA A 105 -16.31 18.03 -1.49
N GLN A 106 -17.21 18.11 -0.51
CA GLN A 106 -18.39 17.24 -0.37
C GLN A 106 -18.15 15.70 -0.40
N CYS A 107 -17.00 15.22 0.10
CA CYS A 107 -16.69 13.78 0.18
C CYS A 107 -16.62 13.04 -1.18
N PHE A 108 -16.57 13.76 -2.30
CA PHE A 108 -16.45 13.15 -3.63
C PHE A 108 -15.09 13.46 -4.24
N PHE A 109 -14.29 12.41 -4.44
CA PHE A 109 -13.02 12.49 -5.15
C PHE A 109 -13.20 11.89 -6.54
N ALA A 110 -12.71 12.59 -7.56
CA ALA A 110 -12.76 12.13 -8.93
C ALA A 110 -11.35 11.80 -9.43
N THR A 111 -11.23 10.75 -10.25
CA THR A 111 -9.98 10.49 -10.95
C THR A 111 -9.90 11.36 -12.18
N LEU A 112 -8.92 12.25 -12.21
CA LEU A 112 -8.68 13.15 -13.33
C LEU A 112 -7.82 12.48 -14.40
N LEU A 113 -6.78 11.75 -13.98
CA LEU A 113 -5.95 10.93 -14.87
C LEU A 113 -5.78 9.52 -14.27
N PRO A 114 -6.25 8.47 -14.96
CA PRO A 114 -6.02 7.09 -14.54
C PRO A 114 -4.63 6.60 -14.98
N GLN A 115 -4.18 5.52 -14.35
CA GLN A 115 -3.06 4.71 -14.87
C GLN A 115 -3.47 4.06 -16.20
N LEU A 116 -2.55 4.02 -17.16
CA LEU A 116 -2.78 3.35 -18.45
C LEU A 116 -2.11 1.97 -18.52
N ASP A 117 -0.91 1.86 -17.95
CA ASP A 117 -0.02 0.71 -18.02
C ASP A 117 0.67 0.47 -16.66
N ASP A 118 2.00 0.51 -16.61
CA ASP A 118 2.77 0.32 -15.39
C ASP A 118 2.63 1.53 -14.45
N ALA A 119 2.61 1.26 -13.15
CA ALA A 119 2.73 2.34 -12.18
C ALA A 119 4.12 2.99 -12.30
N MET A 120 4.23 4.29 -12.06
CA MET A 120 5.53 5.00 -12.05
C MET A 120 6.55 4.32 -11.14
N GLY A 121 6.15 3.84 -9.96
CA GLY A 121 7.06 3.09 -9.08
C GLY A 121 7.48 1.74 -9.66
N GLU A 122 6.58 1.04 -10.34
CA GLU A 122 6.86 -0.22 -11.05
C GLU A 122 7.77 0.00 -12.26
N CYS A 123 7.54 1.08 -13.02
CA CYS A 123 8.40 1.48 -14.14
C CYS A 123 9.83 1.75 -13.67
N ILE A 124 10.00 2.47 -12.55
CA ILE A 124 11.31 2.72 -11.95
C ILE A 124 11.96 1.41 -11.49
N ASP A 125 11.18 0.51 -10.89
CA ASP A 125 11.65 -0.81 -10.45
C ASP A 125 12.16 -1.67 -11.62
N ASN A 126 11.39 -1.70 -12.70
CA ASN A 126 11.72 -2.41 -13.92
C ASN A 126 12.97 -1.82 -14.58
N ALA A 127 13.08 -0.48 -14.63
CA ALA A 127 14.25 0.21 -15.17
C ALA A 127 15.52 -0.05 -14.34
N ALA A 128 15.44 0.06 -13.01
CA ALA A 128 16.55 -0.21 -12.10
C ALA A 128 17.08 -1.63 -12.26
N ARG A 129 16.17 -2.61 -12.39
CA ARG A 129 16.52 -4.01 -12.61
C ARG A 129 17.16 -4.26 -13.98
N ALA A 130 16.69 -3.59 -15.03
CA ALA A 130 17.27 -3.68 -16.37
C ALA A 130 18.72 -3.18 -16.40
N ILE A 131 19.03 -2.14 -15.63
CA ILE A 131 20.39 -1.62 -15.48
C ILE A 131 21.23 -2.55 -14.61
N LYS A 132 20.70 -2.98 -13.45
CA LYS A 132 21.41 -3.88 -12.54
C LYS A 132 20.43 -4.77 -11.76
N PRO A 133 20.51 -6.10 -11.90
CA PRO A 133 19.48 -7.02 -11.40
C PRO A 133 19.34 -7.10 -9.87
N ASN A 134 20.29 -6.54 -9.11
CA ASN A 134 20.32 -6.54 -7.65
C ASN A 134 20.26 -5.12 -7.05
N LEU A 135 19.89 -4.10 -7.81
CA LEU A 135 19.82 -2.73 -7.31
C LEU A 135 18.56 -2.55 -6.45
N ALA A 136 18.69 -1.98 -5.25
CA ALA A 136 17.54 -1.58 -4.44
C ALA A 136 16.86 -0.36 -5.10
N MET A 137 15.57 -0.49 -5.42
CA MET A 137 15.07 -0.06 -6.72
C MET A 137 14.84 1.46 -6.92
N HIS A 138 14.37 2.24 -5.93
CA HIS A 138 14.11 3.68 -6.14
C HIS A 138 15.28 4.60 -5.75
N CYS A 139 15.78 4.50 -4.52
CA CYS A 139 16.80 5.43 -4.02
C CYS A 139 18.14 5.30 -4.74
N SER A 140 18.50 4.08 -5.18
CA SER A 140 19.77 3.85 -5.86
C SER A 140 19.75 4.40 -7.29
N LEU A 141 18.61 4.33 -7.98
CA LEU A 141 18.47 4.89 -9.32
C LEU A 141 18.49 6.42 -9.28
N ALA A 142 17.78 7.03 -8.31
CA ALA A 142 17.83 8.47 -8.08
C ALA A 142 19.27 8.94 -7.82
N TYR A 143 20.01 8.22 -6.97
CA TYR A 143 21.42 8.51 -6.70
C TYR A 143 22.31 8.40 -7.95
N ILE A 144 22.10 7.37 -8.78
CA ILE A 144 22.85 7.21 -10.04
C ILE A 144 22.54 8.33 -11.02
N ALA A 145 21.27 8.75 -11.11
CA ALA A 145 20.84 9.83 -11.99
C ALA A 145 21.44 11.19 -11.60
N GLU A 146 21.54 11.48 -10.30
CA GLU A 146 22.20 12.69 -9.79
C GLU A 146 23.74 12.67 -9.96
N ALA A 147 24.34 11.49 -10.13
CA ALA A 147 25.77 11.31 -10.28
C ALA A 147 26.26 11.25 -11.75
N ALA A 148 25.34 11.37 -12.72
CA ALA A 148 25.61 11.29 -14.16
C ALA A 148 25.65 12.69 -14.81
#